data_AF-A0A2R7UCS3-F1
#
_entry.id   AF-A0A2R7UCS3-F1
#
_cell.length_a   1.000
_cell.length_b   1.000
_cell.length_c   1.000
_cell.angle_alpha   90.00
_cell.angle_beta   90.00
_cell.angle_gamma   90.00
#
_symmetry.space_group_name_H-M   'P 1'
#
loop_
_entity.id
_entity.type
_entity.pdbx_description
1 polymer ?
#
loop_
_entity_poly.entity_id
_entity_poly.type
_entity_poly.pdbx_seq_one_letter_code
_entity_poly.pdbx_strand_id
1 'polypeptide(L)' 'RTSGAGVLSYLLFEASYCSELIELGRKDALAKKRELCQFLGI' A
#
# COMPACT_ATOMS: atom_id res chain seq x y z
N ARG A 1 5.50 -24.55 -15.47
CA ARG A 1 4.14 -24.74 -14.92
C ARG A 1 3.98 -23.82 -13.71
N THR A 2 3.33 -22.68 -13.91
CA THR A 2 3.14 -21.57 -12.96
C THR A 2 2.11 -21.92 -11.88
N SER A 3 2.35 -22.97 -11.09
CA SER A 3 1.39 -23.44 -10.08
C SER A 3 1.40 -22.63 -8.76
N GLY A 4 2.31 -21.65 -8.59
CA GLY A 4 2.39 -20.81 -7.39
C GLY A 4 1.78 -19.40 -7.53
N ALA A 5 1.68 -18.87 -8.75
CA ALA A 5 1.25 -17.49 -8.98
C ALA A 5 -0.24 -17.25 -8.64
N GLY A 6 -1.10 -18.25 -8.82
CA GLY A 6 -2.53 -18.16 -8.51
C GLY A 6 -2.87 -18.24 -7.01
N VAL A 7 -2.02 -18.87 -6.19
CA VAL A 7 -2.16 -18.84 -4.72
C VAL A 7 -1.59 -17.54 -4.16
N LEU A 8 -0.50 -17.05 -4.77
CA LEU A 8 0.08 -15.76 -4.42
C LEU A 8 -0.91 -14.61 -4.61
N SER A 9 -1.72 -14.63 -5.68
CA SER A 9 -2.76 -13.60 -5.87
C SER A 9 -3.80 -13.59 -4.75
N TYR A 10 -4.12 -14.72 -4.12
CA TYR A 10 -5.01 -14.72 -2.95
C TYR A 10 -4.34 -14.14 -1.71
N LEU A 11 -3.05 -14.43 -1.49
CA LEU A 11 -2.26 -13.82 -0.42
C LEU A 11 -2.10 -12.31 -0.60
N LEU A 12 -2.05 -11.82 -1.84
CA LEU A 12 -1.99 -10.38 -2.15
C LEU A 12 -3.30 -9.63 -1.82
N PHE A 13 -4.40 -10.35 -1.59
CA PHE A 13 -5.68 -9.78 -1.15
C PHE A 13 -6.08 -10.23 0.27
N GLU A 14 -5.18 -10.90 1.00
CA GLU A 14 -5.38 -11.16 2.42
C GLU A 14 -5.48 -9.83 3.18
N ALA A 15 -6.41 -9.75 4.12
CA ALA A 15 -6.66 -8.52 4.87
C ALA A 15 -5.40 -8.02 5.61
N SER A 16 -4.57 -8.94 6.11
CA SER A 16 -3.30 -8.61 6.78
C SER A 16 -2.32 -7.95 5.83
N TYR A 17 -2.09 -8.54 4.66
CA TYR A 17 -1.18 -8.01 3.65
C TYR A 17 -1.66 -6.65 3.11
N CYS A 18 -2.96 -6.51 2.81
CA CYS A 18 -3.54 -5.23 2.42
C CYS A 18 -3.36 -4.16 3.51
N SER A 19 -3.54 -4.53 4.78
CA SER A 19 -3.36 -3.60 5.91
C SER A 19 -1.91 -3.12 6.03
N GLU A 20 -0.94 -4.00 5.80
CA GLU A 20 0.48 -3.63 5.79
C GLU A 20 0.80 -2.65 4.67
N LEU A 21 0.26 -2.88 3.46
CA LEU A 21 0.44 -1.96 2.33
C LEU A 21 -0.19 -0.59 2.57
N ILE A 22 -1.38 -0.54 3.18
CA ILE A 22 -2.05 0.71 3.55
C ILE A 22 -1.19 1.48 4.57
N GLU A 23 -0.69 0.80 5.59
CA GLU A 23 0.15 1.43 6.61
C GLU A 23 1.49 1.92 6.04
N LEU A 24 2.08 1.18 5.11
CA LEU A 24 3.27 1.60 4.38
C LEU A 24 3.00 2.89 3.58
N GLY A 25 1.93 2.91 2.78
CA GLY A 25 1.55 4.10 2.02
C GLY A 25 1.23 5.31 2.91
N ARG A 26 0.63 5.08 4.08
CA ARG A 26 0.36 6.14 5.07
C ARG A 26 1.66 6.73 5.64
N LYS A 27 2.65 5.90 5.99
CA LYS A 27 3.96 6.38 6.46
C LYS A 27 4.65 7.22 5.40
N ASP A 28 4.64 6.77 4.15
CA ASP A 28 5.25 7.49 3.03
C ASP A 28 4.57 8.85 2.79
N ALA A 29 3.24 8.88 2.82
CA ALA A 29 2.48 10.11 2.67
C ALA A 29 2.77 11.10 3.82
N LEU A 30 2.85 10.61 5.06
CA LEU A 30 3.17 11.47 6.21
C LEU A 30 4.59 12.02 6.16
N ALA A 31 5.56 11.23 5.67
CA ALA A 31 6.93 11.72 5.45
C ALA A 31 6.97 12.88 4.44
N LYS A 32 6.04 12.90 3.48
CA LYS A 32 5.88 13.96 2.46
C LYS A 32 4.72 14.91 2.72
N LYS A 33 4.24 14.99 3.97
CA LYS A 33 3.02 15.73 4.32
C LYS A 33 3.02 17.16 3.80
N ARG A 34 4.14 17.89 3.92
CA ARG A 34 4.23 19.29 3.48
C ARG A 34 4.03 19.44 1.97
N GLU A 35 4.68 18.59 1.18
CA GLU A 35 4.54 18.59 -0.29
C GLU A 35 3.12 18.21 -0.69
N LEU A 36 2.51 17.25 0.00
CA LEU A 36 1.12 16.87 -0.23
C LEU A 36 0.14 17.99 0.13
N CYS A 37 0.31 18.66 1.27
CA CYS A 37 -0.47 19.85 1.65
C CYS A 37 -0.37 20.94 0.58
N GLN A 38 0.84 21.25 0.14
CA GLN A 38 1.08 22.23 -0.93
C GLN A 38 0.42 21.82 -2.25
N PHE A 39 0.54 20.55 -2.66
CA PHE A 39 -0.10 20.03 -3.87
C PHE A 39 -1.63 20.10 -3.80
N LEU A 40 -2.20 19.78 -2.64
CA LEU A 40 -3.64 19.78 -2.40
C LEU A 40 -4.22 21.18 -2.10
N GLY A 41 -3.36 22.18 -1.87
CA GLY A 41 -3.77 23.54 -1.53
C GLY A 41 -4.36 23.69 -0.12
N ILE A 42 -3.95 22.82 0.81
CA ILE A 42 -4.40 22.82 2.22
C ILE A 42 -3.25 23.08 3.20
#